data_AF-A0A238VMU4-F1
#
_entry.id   AF-A0A238VMU4-F1
#
_cell.length_a   1.000
_cell.length_b   1.000
_cell.length_c   1.000
_cell.angle_alpha   90.00
_cell.angle_beta   90.00
_cell.angle_gamma   90.00
#
_symmetry.space_group_name_H-M   'P 1'
#
loop_
_entity.id
_entity.type
_entity.pdbx_description
1 polymer ?
#
loop_
_entity_poly.entity_id
_entity_poly.type
_entity_poly.pdbx_seq_one_letter_code
_entity_poly.pdbx_strand_id
1 'polypeptide(L)'
;MAAIHTQAEIIRSGEALALELGDDPRPWQIFEKLGKQGKFDRVKKIWEQHRAEQNDAPSHSEIVLPDDAEARIDAGLQALRASMQQLIARLIATQQEEWHRNLSLQQRDHQSEMEKLRGEKANLIQLVDELEKTIIELETKLARAEQPKPAAKPKGQPAARKSPNRAPAKTRQAPPPTASAKKGAPASSTTTD
;
A
#
# COMPACT_ATOMS: atom_id res chain seq x y z
N MET A 1 -36.32 57.59 51.22
CA MET A 1 -36.06 57.62 49.76
C MET A 1 -37.07 56.70 49.11
N ALA A 2 -37.81 57.17 48.09
CA ALA A 2 -38.68 56.31 47.30
C ALA A 2 -37.83 55.33 46.46
N ALA A 3 -38.37 54.15 46.16
CA ALA A 3 -37.71 53.21 45.25
C ALA A 3 -37.90 53.67 43.81
N ILE A 4 -36.80 53.67 43.02
CA ILE A 4 -36.80 54.16 41.62
C ILE A 4 -37.69 53.31 40.71
N HIS A 5 -37.75 52.00 40.95
CA HIS A 5 -38.61 51.06 40.22
C HIS A 5 -39.62 50.38 41.15
N THR A 6 -40.85 50.17 40.71
CA THR A 6 -41.84 49.40 41.48
C THR A 6 -41.54 47.89 41.42
N GLN A 7 -42.17 47.10 42.29
CA GLN A 7 -42.04 45.63 42.26
C GLN A 7 -42.64 45.05 40.97
N ALA A 8 -43.77 45.59 40.51
CA ALA A 8 -44.43 45.19 39.28
C ALA A 8 -43.58 45.48 38.03
N GLU A 9 -42.88 46.62 37.97
CA GLU A 9 -41.93 46.91 36.89
C GLU A 9 -40.80 45.88 36.82
N ILE A 10 -40.19 45.53 37.97
CA ILE A 10 -39.08 44.58 38.02
C ILE A 10 -39.53 43.20 37.53
N ILE A 11 -40.69 42.72 37.98
CA ILE A 11 -41.27 41.44 37.54
C ILE A 11 -41.57 41.49 36.04
N ARG A 12 -42.30 42.51 35.57
CA ARG A 12 -42.67 42.66 34.16
C ARG A 12 -41.44 42.75 33.23
N SER A 13 -40.37 43.42 33.65
CA SER A 13 -39.11 43.46 32.90
C SER A 13 -38.40 42.11 32.87
N GLY A 14 -38.48 41.31 33.95
CA GLY A 14 -38.00 39.93 33.98
C GLY A 14 -38.83 39.00 33.08
N GLU A 15 -40.15 39.03 33.17
CA GLU A 15 -41.05 38.25 32.30
C GLU A 15 -40.86 38.58 30.82
N ALA A 16 -40.73 39.87 30.48
CA ALA A 16 -40.44 40.30 29.11
C ALA A 16 -39.06 39.81 28.61
N LEU A 17 -38.05 39.81 29.48
CA LEU A 17 -36.74 39.23 29.17
C LEU A 17 -36.80 37.72 29.00
N ALA A 18 -37.58 37.00 29.82
CA ALA A 18 -37.75 35.56 29.68
C ALA A 18 -38.37 35.19 28.32
N LEU A 19 -39.34 35.99 27.85
CA LEU A 19 -39.93 35.84 26.52
C LEU A 19 -38.96 36.22 25.38
N GLU A 20 -38.09 37.21 25.58
CA GLU A 20 -37.06 37.60 24.60
C GLU A 20 -35.92 36.58 24.48
N LEU A 21 -35.49 35.97 25.59
CA LEU A 21 -34.37 35.02 25.63
C LEU A 21 -34.79 33.56 25.43
N GLY A 22 -36.04 33.20 25.74
CA GLY A 22 -36.48 31.80 25.78
C GLY A 22 -35.92 30.98 26.95
N ASP A 23 -35.33 31.65 27.94
CA ASP A 23 -34.70 31.06 29.14
C ASP A 23 -34.86 32.03 30.33
N ASP A 24 -34.65 31.55 31.56
CA ASP A 24 -34.85 32.32 32.80
C ASP A 24 -33.78 33.43 32.97
N PRO A 25 -34.15 34.72 32.90
CA PRO A 25 -33.18 35.81 32.94
C PRO A 25 -32.57 35.95 34.34
N ARG A 26 -31.25 36.09 34.36
CA ARG A 26 -30.51 36.33 35.60
C ARG A 26 -30.81 37.75 36.11
N PRO A 27 -30.87 37.99 37.43
CA PRO A 27 -31.16 39.31 38.00
C PRO A 27 -30.34 40.48 37.45
N TRP A 28 -29.09 40.24 37.03
CA TRP A 28 -28.25 41.27 36.45
C TRP A 28 -28.77 41.74 35.08
N GLN A 29 -29.29 40.84 34.23
CA GLN A 29 -29.87 41.17 32.93
C GLN A 29 -31.12 42.06 33.10
N ILE A 30 -31.94 41.77 34.11
CA ILE A 30 -33.10 42.58 34.49
C ILE A 30 -32.64 43.98 34.94
N PHE A 31 -31.59 44.06 35.75
CA PHE A 31 -30.99 45.34 36.16
C PHE A 31 -30.39 46.13 34.98
N GLU A 32 -29.82 45.46 33.97
CA GLU A 32 -29.37 46.13 32.75
C GLU A 32 -30.54 46.67 31.92
N LYS A 33 -31.61 45.87 31.74
CA LYS A 33 -32.84 46.26 31.03
C LYS A 33 -33.59 47.42 31.71
N LEU A 34 -33.49 47.53 33.05
CA LEU A 34 -33.95 48.67 33.84
C LEU A 34 -32.97 49.88 33.82
N GLY A 35 -31.94 49.86 32.96
CA GLY A 35 -31.02 50.99 32.78
C GLY A 35 -29.99 51.16 33.91
N LYS A 36 -29.73 50.11 34.70
CA LYS A 36 -28.78 50.09 35.84
C LYS A 36 -29.07 51.13 36.93
N GLN A 37 -30.33 51.55 37.08
CA GLN A 37 -30.73 52.54 38.08
C GLN A 37 -31.25 51.88 39.37
N GLY A 38 -30.86 52.45 40.52
CA GLY A 38 -31.25 51.96 41.84
C GLY A 38 -30.37 50.83 42.39
N LYS A 39 -30.91 50.05 43.34
CA LYS A 39 -30.17 49.01 44.08
C LYS A 39 -30.36 47.64 43.44
N PHE A 40 -29.26 47.07 42.94
CA PHE A 40 -29.23 45.72 42.37
C PHE A 40 -29.82 44.65 43.31
N ASP A 41 -29.47 44.67 44.60
CA ASP A 41 -29.94 43.70 45.60
C ASP A 41 -31.47 43.63 45.70
N ARG A 42 -32.17 44.74 45.41
CA ARG A 42 -33.63 44.77 45.41
C ARG A 42 -34.22 44.13 44.15
N VAL A 43 -33.58 44.31 42.99
CA VAL A 43 -33.96 43.61 41.75
C VAL A 43 -33.75 42.11 41.93
N LYS A 44 -32.57 41.72 42.45
CA LYS A 44 -32.24 40.34 42.80
C LYS A 44 -33.27 39.73 43.75
N LYS A 45 -33.51 40.34 44.91
CA LYS A 45 -34.46 39.82 45.90
C LYS A 45 -35.88 39.66 45.33
N ILE A 46 -36.36 40.65 44.57
CA ILE A 46 -37.72 40.61 44.00
C ILE A 46 -37.83 39.52 42.93
N TRP A 47 -36.84 39.37 42.05
CA TRP A 47 -36.87 38.34 41.02
C TRP A 47 -36.73 36.93 41.60
N GLU A 48 -35.78 36.71 42.53
CA GLU A 48 -35.60 35.42 43.18
C GLU A 48 -36.82 35.01 44.01
N GLN A 49 -37.48 35.96 44.68
CA GLN A 49 -38.74 35.71 45.38
C GLN A 49 -39.87 35.35 44.38
N HIS A 50 -40.02 36.11 43.30
CA HIS A 50 -41.05 35.83 42.28
C HIS A 50 -40.85 34.47 41.60
N ARG A 51 -39.59 34.07 41.32
CA ARG A 51 -39.27 32.75 40.76
C ARG A 51 -39.45 31.62 41.77
N ALA A 52 -39.21 31.85 43.06
CA ALA A 52 -39.60 30.90 44.10
C ALA A 52 -41.13 30.71 44.16
N GLU A 53 -41.89 31.81 44.16
CA GLU A 53 -43.36 31.80 44.13
C GLU A 53 -43.93 31.11 42.86
N GLN A 54 -43.25 31.20 41.71
CA GLN A 54 -43.59 30.46 40.48
C GLN A 54 -43.18 28.97 40.52
N ASN A 55 -42.10 28.61 41.22
CA ASN A 55 -41.65 27.22 41.34
C ASN A 55 -42.46 26.43 42.38
N ASP A 56 -42.96 27.10 43.43
CA ASP A 56 -43.90 26.52 44.41
C ASP A 56 -45.34 26.46 43.86
N ALA A 57 -45.66 27.22 42.81
CA ALA A 57 -46.87 26.99 42.04
C ALA A 57 -46.73 25.67 41.24
N PRO A 58 -47.74 24.77 41.22
CA PRO A 58 -47.64 23.46 40.59
C PRO A 58 -47.66 23.58 39.04
N SER A 59 -46.52 23.99 38.49
CA SER A 59 -46.22 24.07 37.06
C SER A 59 -45.72 22.74 36.48
N HIS A 60 -45.52 21.74 37.34
CA HIS A 60 -45.31 20.36 36.93
C HIS A 60 -46.68 19.74 36.60
N SER A 61 -47.19 20.04 35.40
CA SER A 61 -48.07 19.08 34.73
C SER A 61 -47.26 17.81 34.56
N GLU A 62 -47.55 16.80 35.38
CA GLU A 62 -46.98 15.47 35.29
C GLU A 62 -47.16 14.98 33.84
N ILE A 63 -46.06 14.94 33.08
CA ILE A 63 -46.08 14.47 31.70
C ILE A 63 -46.23 12.96 31.79
N VAL A 64 -47.48 12.52 31.83
CA VAL A 64 -47.84 11.10 31.77
C VAL A 64 -47.29 10.55 30.46
N LEU A 65 -46.18 9.81 30.55
CA LEU A 65 -45.66 9.08 29.41
C LEU A 65 -46.73 8.08 28.96
N PRO A 66 -46.95 7.91 27.64
CA PRO A 66 -47.79 6.83 27.14
C PRO A 66 -47.30 5.48 27.67
N ASP A 67 -48.22 4.59 28.06
CA ASP A 67 -47.89 3.25 28.58
C ASP A 67 -47.03 2.41 27.61
N ASP A 68 -47.02 2.76 26.32
CA ASP A 68 -46.24 2.10 25.27
C ASP A 68 -44.93 2.81 24.93
N ALA A 69 -44.56 3.89 25.62
CA ALA A 69 -43.34 4.65 25.38
C ALA A 69 -42.08 3.80 25.60
N GLU A 70 -42.02 3.04 26.70
CA GLU A 70 -40.90 2.13 26.99
C GLU A 70 -40.79 1.02 25.92
N ALA A 71 -41.91 0.40 25.56
CA ALA A 71 -41.94 -0.64 24.52
C ALA A 71 -41.49 -0.11 23.14
N ARG A 72 -41.84 1.14 22.78
CA ARG A 72 -41.37 1.80 21.56
C ARG A 72 -39.88 2.12 21.61
N ILE A 73 -39.36 2.55 22.77
CA ILE A 73 -37.93 2.81 22.97
C ILE A 73 -37.14 1.50 22.85
N ASP A 74 -37.58 0.43 23.49
CA ASP A 74 -36.95 -0.89 23.41
C ASP A 74 -36.97 -1.47 21.99
N ALA A 75 -38.10 -1.36 21.28
CA ALA A 75 -38.19 -1.75 19.87
C ALA A 75 -37.22 -0.96 18.99
N GLY A 76 -37.09 0.35 19.22
CA GLY A 76 -36.11 1.21 18.55
C GLY A 76 -34.66 0.83 18.84
N LEU A 77 -34.33 0.55 20.10
CA LEU A 77 -33.00 0.08 20.52
C LEU A 77 -32.65 -1.29 19.94
N GLN A 78 -33.61 -2.22 19.87
CA GLN A 78 -33.42 -3.53 19.24
C GLN A 78 -33.20 -3.39 17.72
N ALA A 79 -33.98 -2.55 17.04
CA ALA A 79 -33.81 -2.28 15.61
C ALA A 79 -32.45 -1.63 15.30
N LEU A 80 -32.00 -0.68 16.14
CA LEU A 80 -30.68 -0.07 16.04
C LEU A 80 -29.56 -1.10 16.28
N ARG A 81 -29.69 -1.95 17.30
CA ARG A 81 -28.71 -3.00 17.58
C ARG A 81 -28.60 -4.00 16.43
N ALA A 82 -29.73 -4.40 15.84
CA ALA A 82 -29.76 -5.29 14.69
C ALA A 82 -29.10 -4.66 13.45
N SER A 83 -29.37 -3.38 13.15
CA SER A 83 -28.76 -2.69 12.01
C SER A 83 -27.25 -2.49 12.18
N MET A 84 -26.78 -2.15 13.39
CA MET A 84 -25.34 -2.09 13.70
C MET A 84 -24.67 -3.45 13.58
N GLN A 85 -25.30 -4.54 14.04
CA GLN A 85 -24.78 -5.90 13.87
C GLN A 85 -24.67 -6.30 12.39
N GLN A 86 -25.68 -5.97 11.57
CA GLN A 86 -25.64 -6.21 10.13
C GLN A 86 -24.55 -5.39 9.43
N LEU A 87 -24.36 -4.12 9.82
CA LEU A 87 -23.29 -3.27 9.29
C LEU A 87 -21.91 -3.87 9.59
N ILE A 88 -21.66 -4.27 10.84
CA ILE A 88 -20.39 -4.89 11.27
C ILE A 88 -20.17 -6.22 10.54
N ALA A 89 -21.19 -7.09 10.46
CA ALA A 89 -21.09 -8.36 9.75
C ALA A 89 -20.76 -8.16 8.26
N ARG A 90 -21.39 -7.16 7.61
CA ARG A 90 -21.11 -6.81 6.21
C ARG A 90 -19.70 -6.28 6.02
N LEU A 91 -19.21 -5.41 6.92
CA LEU A 91 -17.85 -4.87 6.89
C LEU A 91 -16.80 -5.97 7.04
N ILE A 92 -17.02 -6.91 7.97
CA ILE A 92 -16.15 -8.09 8.15
C ILE A 92 -16.13 -8.93 6.88
N ALA A 93 -17.29 -9.22 6.27
CA ALA A 93 -17.38 -10.01 5.05
C ALA A 93 -16.65 -9.35 3.87
N THR A 94 -16.84 -8.04 3.65
CA THR A 94 -16.13 -7.31 2.58
C THR A 94 -14.63 -7.29 2.82
N GLN A 95 -14.20 -7.06 4.07
CA GLN A 95 -12.77 -7.04 4.40
C GLN A 95 -12.12 -8.41 4.26
N GLN A 96 -12.80 -9.50 4.64
CA GLN A 96 -12.35 -10.87 4.40
C GLN A 96 -12.22 -11.16 2.90
N GLU A 97 -13.16 -10.71 2.07
CA GLU A 97 -13.09 -10.88 0.63
C GLU A 97 -11.89 -10.13 0.01
N GLU A 98 -11.62 -8.90 0.46
CA GLU A 98 -10.42 -8.13 0.08
C GLU A 98 -9.12 -8.84 0.49
N TRP A 99 -9.04 -9.36 1.71
CA TRP A 99 -7.90 -10.15 2.18
C TRP A 99 -7.68 -11.41 1.32
N HIS A 100 -8.73 -12.15 0.98
CA HIS A 100 -8.63 -13.32 0.12
C HIS A 100 -8.18 -12.97 -1.31
N ARG A 101 -8.69 -11.87 -1.88
CA ARG A 101 -8.25 -11.37 -3.20
C ARG A 101 -6.78 -10.97 -3.18
N ASN A 102 -6.34 -10.21 -2.17
CA ASN A 102 -4.93 -9.79 -2.03
C ASN A 102 -4.00 -10.98 -1.81
N LEU A 103 -4.38 -11.96 -0.98
CA LEU A 103 -3.60 -13.18 -0.78
C LEU A 103 -3.47 -14.00 -2.07
N SER A 104 -4.54 -14.12 -2.85
CA SER A 104 -4.52 -14.81 -4.16
C SER A 104 -3.60 -14.12 -5.17
N LEU A 105 -3.60 -12.77 -5.22
CA LEU A 105 -2.67 -12.00 -6.03
C LEU A 105 -1.22 -12.21 -5.60
N GLN A 106 -0.91 -12.09 -4.31
CA GLN A 106 0.44 -12.33 -3.77
C GLN A 106 0.93 -13.76 -4.05
N GLN A 107 0.07 -14.77 -3.92
CA GLN A 107 0.41 -16.16 -4.25
C GLN A 107 0.75 -16.32 -5.74
N ARG A 108 -0.01 -15.68 -6.63
CA ARG A 108 0.22 -15.70 -8.08
C ARG A 108 1.52 -14.97 -8.47
N ASP A 109 1.77 -13.81 -7.88
CA ASP A 109 2.99 -13.02 -8.12
C ASP A 109 4.22 -13.78 -7.63
N HIS A 110 4.14 -14.41 -6.44
CA HIS A 110 5.20 -15.28 -5.92
C HIS A 110 5.41 -16.53 -6.79
N GLN A 111 4.37 -17.17 -7.31
CA GLN A 111 4.51 -18.28 -8.26
C GLN A 111 5.24 -17.85 -9.54
N SER A 112 4.88 -16.71 -10.11
CA SER A 112 5.56 -16.10 -11.27
C SER A 112 7.03 -15.78 -10.99
N GLU A 113 7.35 -15.26 -9.81
CA GLU A 113 8.73 -15.02 -9.38
C GLU A 113 9.52 -16.33 -9.23
N MET A 114 8.93 -17.34 -8.60
CA MET A 114 9.53 -18.67 -8.45
C MET A 114 9.75 -19.38 -9.80
N GLU A 115 8.88 -19.17 -10.79
CA GLU A 115 9.07 -19.67 -12.15
C GLU A 115 10.24 -18.98 -12.87
N LYS A 116 10.37 -17.65 -12.75
CA LYS A 116 11.52 -16.89 -13.29
C LYS A 116 12.83 -17.39 -12.68
N LEU A 117 12.91 -17.47 -11.35
CA LEU A 117 14.09 -17.94 -10.63
C LEU A 117 14.45 -19.41 -10.98
N ARG A 118 13.46 -20.27 -11.23
CA ARG A 118 13.69 -21.63 -11.74
C ARG A 118 14.25 -21.62 -13.16
N GLY A 119 13.75 -20.75 -14.04
CA GLY A 119 14.27 -20.57 -15.40
C GLY A 119 15.72 -20.04 -15.40
N GLU A 120 16.00 -19.01 -14.61
CA GLU A 120 17.35 -18.48 -14.42
C GLU A 120 18.33 -19.54 -13.89
N LYS A 121 17.90 -20.32 -12.87
CA LYS A 121 18.69 -21.45 -12.36
C LYS A 121 18.97 -22.49 -13.45
N ALA A 122 17.97 -22.85 -14.27
CA ALA A 122 18.16 -23.80 -15.36
C ALA A 122 19.15 -23.28 -16.42
N ASN A 123 19.05 -22.00 -16.79
CA ASN A 123 19.98 -21.36 -17.72
C ASN A 123 21.41 -21.31 -17.17
N LEU A 124 21.59 -21.01 -15.88
CA LEU A 124 22.90 -21.01 -15.22
C LEU A 124 23.51 -22.42 -15.15
N ILE A 125 22.70 -23.46 -14.90
CA ILE A 125 23.17 -24.86 -14.93
C ILE A 125 23.63 -25.22 -16.35
N GLN A 126 22.85 -24.89 -17.39
CA GLN A 126 23.24 -25.14 -18.78
C GLN A 126 24.54 -24.41 -19.15
N LEU A 127 24.71 -23.16 -18.72
CA LEU A 127 25.95 -22.40 -18.95
C LEU A 127 27.16 -23.04 -18.26
N VAL A 128 27.00 -23.57 -17.04
CA VAL A 128 28.07 -24.31 -16.34
C VAL A 128 28.40 -25.61 -17.10
N ASP A 129 27.40 -26.41 -17.48
CA ASP A 129 27.59 -27.64 -18.26
C ASP A 129 28.28 -27.39 -19.61
N GLU A 130 28.00 -26.25 -20.26
CA GLU A 130 28.66 -25.82 -21.49
C GLU A 130 30.11 -25.40 -21.23
N LEU A 131 30.36 -24.60 -20.19
CA LEU A 131 31.71 -24.18 -19.80
C LEU A 131 32.57 -25.39 -19.43
N GLU A 132 32.08 -26.34 -18.64
CA GLU A 132 32.79 -27.58 -18.31
C GLU A 132 33.19 -28.39 -19.56
N LYS A 133 32.26 -28.55 -20.54
CA LYS A 133 32.58 -29.18 -21.83
C LYS A 133 33.67 -28.43 -22.58
N THR A 134 33.61 -27.09 -22.64
CA THR A 134 34.65 -26.31 -23.31
C THR A 134 36.01 -26.39 -22.60
N ILE A 135 36.04 -26.48 -21.28
CA ILE A 135 37.28 -26.69 -20.50
C ILE A 135 37.89 -28.05 -20.86
N ILE A 136 37.11 -29.15 -20.80
CA ILE A 136 37.57 -30.50 -21.16
C ILE A 136 38.07 -30.54 -22.62
N GLU A 137 37.38 -29.87 -23.54
CA GLU A 137 37.82 -29.74 -24.93
C GLU A 137 39.15 -28.97 -25.08
N LEU A 138 39.37 -27.92 -24.28
CA LEU A 138 40.61 -27.13 -24.32
C LEU A 138 41.78 -27.89 -23.67
N GLU A 139 41.55 -28.56 -22.54
CA GLU A 139 42.52 -29.43 -21.86
C GLU A 139 42.97 -30.59 -22.77
N THR A 140 42.03 -31.26 -23.43
CA THR A 140 42.35 -32.35 -24.37
C THR A 140 43.08 -31.85 -25.62
N LYS A 141 42.77 -30.65 -26.13
CA LYS A 141 43.52 -30.00 -27.22
C LYS A 141 44.93 -29.62 -26.79
N LEU A 142 45.11 -29.08 -25.58
CA LEU A 142 46.40 -28.73 -25.00
C LEU A 142 47.27 -29.98 -24.79
N ALA A 143 46.76 -31.00 -24.11
CA ALA A 143 47.45 -32.27 -23.88
C ALA A 143 47.86 -32.96 -25.19
N ARG A 144 47.07 -32.81 -26.27
CA ARG A 144 47.42 -33.32 -27.61
C ARG A 144 48.48 -32.47 -28.32
N ALA A 145 48.53 -31.17 -28.07
CA ALA A 145 49.56 -30.28 -28.62
C ALA A 145 50.93 -30.49 -27.95
N GLU A 146 50.95 -30.90 -26.69
CA GLU A 146 52.17 -31.19 -25.93
C GLU A 146 52.76 -32.58 -26.20
N GLN A 147 52.07 -33.48 -26.91
CA GLN A 147 52.63 -34.78 -27.26
C GLN A 147 53.79 -34.65 -28.28
N PRO A 148 55.01 -35.10 -27.96
CA PRO A 148 56.11 -35.08 -28.91
C PRO A 148 55.82 -36.03 -30.08
N LYS A 149 56.02 -35.55 -31.31
CA LYS A 149 55.90 -36.38 -32.52
C LYS A 149 56.71 -37.66 -32.37
N PRO A 150 56.13 -38.85 -32.60
CA PRO A 150 56.88 -40.10 -32.47
C PRO A 150 58.04 -40.12 -33.48
N ALA A 151 59.25 -40.29 -32.97
CA ALA A 151 60.45 -40.36 -33.80
C ALA A 151 60.34 -41.53 -34.78
N ALA A 152 60.45 -41.23 -36.08
CA ALA A 152 60.41 -42.25 -37.12
C ALA A 152 61.60 -43.21 -36.94
N LYS A 153 61.30 -44.49 -36.65
CA LYS A 153 62.33 -45.54 -36.58
C LYS A 153 63.14 -45.56 -37.89
N PRO A 154 64.47 -45.65 -37.85
CA PRO A 154 65.28 -45.71 -39.06
C PRO A 154 64.92 -46.97 -39.86
N LYS A 155 64.50 -46.79 -41.12
CA LYS A 155 64.26 -47.93 -42.03
C LYS A 155 65.59 -48.66 -42.25
N GLY A 156 65.57 -49.98 -42.08
CA GLY A 156 66.73 -50.84 -42.37
C GLY A 156 67.19 -50.73 -43.82
N GLN A 157 68.49 -50.90 -44.04
CA GLN A 157 69.11 -50.87 -45.36
C GLN A 157 68.57 -52.01 -46.25
N PRO A 158 68.12 -51.74 -47.48
CA PRO A 158 67.91 -52.80 -48.47
C PRO A 158 69.25 -53.26 -49.06
N ALA A 159 69.41 -54.58 -49.21
CA ALA A 159 70.63 -55.18 -49.74
C ALA A 159 70.90 -54.81 -51.21
N ALA A 160 72.18 -54.66 -51.55
CA ALA A 160 72.61 -54.26 -52.89
C ALA A 160 72.34 -55.33 -53.96
N ARG A 161 71.73 -54.93 -55.08
CA ARG A 161 71.80 -55.64 -56.36
C ARG A 161 72.22 -54.68 -57.47
N LYS A 162 73.02 -55.19 -58.41
CA LYS A 162 73.80 -54.42 -59.39
C LYS A 162 72.92 -53.93 -60.55
N SER A 163 73.02 -52.64 -60.85
CA SER A 163 73.29 -51.97 -62.16
C SER A 163 72.82 -52.60 -63.50
N PRO A 164 72.74 -51.81 -64.61
CA PRO A 164 72.48 -50.37 -64.73
C PRO A 164 71.57 -49.97 -65.92
N ASN A 165 70.74 -48.94 -65.77
CA ASN A 165 70.67 -47.86 -66.77
C ASN A 165 70.12 -46.56 -66.14
N ARG A 166 70.71 -45.41 -66.44
CA ARG A 166 70.38 -44.11 -65.81
C ARG A 166 70.41 -42.99 -66.85
N ALA A 167 69.28 -42.29 -66.99
CA ALA A 167 69.23 -40.94 -67.56
C ALA A 167 68.58 -39.99 -66.52
N PRO A 168 68.98 -38.71 -66.44
CA PRO A 168 68.71 -37.87 -65.27
C PRO A 168 67.40 -37.07 -65.33
N ALA A 169 66.88 -36.71 -64.15
CA ALA A 169 65.68 -35.89 -63.97
C ALA A 169 65.95 -34.37 -64.10
N LYS A 170 64.87 -33.60 -64.30
CA LYS A 170 64.81 -32.15 -64.04
C LYS A 170 63.65 -31.80 -63.09
N THR A 171 64.01 -31.44 -61.87
CA THR A 171 63.61 -30.23 -61.09
C THR A 171 62.43 -29.41 -61.65
N ARG A 172 61.44 -28.93 -60.88
CA ARG A 172 61.58 -28.04 -59.69
C ARG A 172 60.27 -27.89 -58.88
N GLN A 173 60.37 -27.24 -57.71
CA GLN A 173 59.34 -27.06 -56.66
C GLN A 173 58.29 -25.93 -56.93
N ALA A 174 57.12 -26.08 -56.29
CA ALA A 174 56.21 -25.17 -55.52
C ALA A 174 56.56 -23.65 -55.35
N PRO A 175 55.73 -22.75 -54.71
CA PRO A 175 54.56 -22.98 -53.83
C PRO A 175 53.35 -21.99 -54.05
N PRO A 176 52.76 -21.20 -53.09
CA PRO A 176 51.29 -20.96 -52.99
C PRO A 176 50.98 -19.43 -53.13
N PRO A 177 49.96 -18.73 -52.51
CA PRO A 177 48.86 -19.06 -51.58
C PRO A 177 47.46 -18.77 -52.20
N THR A 178 46.34 -18.41 -51.53
CA THR A 178 46.02 -17.36 -50.54
C THR A 178 44.89 -17.74 -49.57
N ALA A 179 44.89 -17.13 -48.38
CA ALA A 179 43.74 -17.13 -47.46
C ALA A 179 42.85 -15.90 -47.71
N SER A 180 41.54 -16.01 -47.43
CA SER A 180 40.73 -15.02 -46.68
C SER A 180 39.23 -15.30 -46.78
N ALA A 181 38.60 -15.57 -45.65
CA ALA A 181 37.15 -15.38 -45.44
C ALA A 181 36.93 -14.96 -43.98
N LYS A 182 37.04 -13.64 -43.72
CA LYS A 182 36.79 -13.07 -42.39
C LYS A 182 35.38 -12.48 -42.35
N LYS A 183 34.69 -12.74 -41.25
CA LYS A 183 33.37 -12.24 -40.83
C LYS A 183 32.97 -10.86 -41.38
N GLY A 184 31.70 -10.74 -41.76
CA GLY A 184 30.93 -9.49 -41.74
C GLY A 184 29.53 -9.78 -41.21
N ALA A 185 29.19 -9.26 -40.03
CA ALA A 185 27.85 -9.33 -39.46
C ALA A 185 27.10 -8.01 -39.74
N PRO A 186 25.77 -8.01 -39.92
CA PRO A 186 24.99 -6.78 -40.05
C PRO A 186 24.82 -6.11 -38.67
N ALA A 187 25.12 -4.81 -38.59
CA ALA A 187 24.80 -3.99 -37.42
C ALA A 187 23.41 -3.37 -37.58
N SER A 188 22.64 -3.40 -36.49
CA SER A 188 21.29 -2.82 -36.40
C SER A 188 21.31 -1.29 -36.36
N SER A 189 20.35 -0.68 -37.05
CA SER A 189 20.05 0.76 -37.01
C SER A 189 19.25 1.15 -35.77
N THR A 190 19.70 2.16 -35.02
CA THR A 190 18.88 2.98 -34.11
C THR A 190 19.58 4.30 -33.80
N THR A 191 18.81 5.30 -33.37
CA THR A 191 19.19 6.65 -32.90
C THR A 191 19.34 7.71 -34.00
N THR A 192 18.76 8.91 -33.97
CA THR A 192 17.64 9.60 -33.27
C THR A 192 17.63 11.01 -33.87
N ASP A 193 16.47 11.49 -34.32
CA ASP A 193 15.94 12.85 -34.12
C ASP A 193 14.47 12.89 -34.63
#